data_AF-A0A397L504-F1
#
_entry.id   AF-A0A397L504-F1
#
_cell.length_a   1.000
_cell.length_b   1.000
_cell.length_c   1.000
_cell.angle_alpha   90.00
_cell.angle_beta   90.00
_cell.angle_gamma   90.00
#
_symmetry.space_group_name_H-M   'P 1'
#
loop_
_entity.id
_entity.type
_entity.pdbx_description
1 polymer ?
#
loop_
_entity_poly.entity_id
_entity_poly.type
_entity_poly.pdbx_seq_one_letter_code
_entity_poly.pdbx_strand_id
1 'polypeptide(L)'
;YCIYEYHMPCSMGFATGGRTFFLWGGCMMMHADDFRQDRYGVVTGLRDGGYSDDMTLASLAGAHKRLITSPPVAVFPHPLASDLSFGRYWNYLRKQTFVLESYISNVNWIMNKVLFAVHCYLSWGFVAPYVMSVIHITSALRIYIKGYSQLEDATFASSGMSLVILLAICTFIELLAMWNLTRREVTLCNLLSPEAPRLTLAPYNWGLIFIAMLVDNFLYPISAFRSHFSQSINWSGIRYHLRNGKVFKIERRNDMVPAKTDLGGKHLY
;
A
#
# COMPACT_ATOMS: atom_id res chain seq x y z
N TYR A 1 6.99 2.20 -10.51
CA TYR A 1 6.33 3.40 -9.96
C TYR A 1 5.18 3.03 -9.04
N CYS A 2 4.16 2.29 -9.49
CA CYS A 2 3.06 1.78 -8.64
C CYS A 2 3.53 1.11 -7.34
N ILE A 3 4.32 0.04 -7.43
CA ILE A 3 4.85 -0.66 -6.24
C ILE A 3 5.61 0.27 -5.28
N TYR A 4 6.30 1.28 -5.81
CA TYR A 4 7.01 2.24 -4.99
C TYR A 4 6.05 3.13 -4.18
N GLU A 5 4.95 3.57 -4.79
CA GLU A 5 3.91 4.35 -4.13
C GLU A 5 3.30 3.59 -2.96
N TYR A 6 2.94 2.32 -3.18
CA TYR A 6 2.33 1.50 -2.14
C TYR A 6 3.22 1.32 -0.90
N HIS A 7 4.55 1.32 -1.09
CA HIS A 7 5.50 1.16 0.01
C HIS A 7 5.81 2.44 0.78
N MET A 8 5.55 3.63 0.20
CA MET A 8 5.81 4.91 0.88
C MET A 8 4.97 5.07 2.17
N PRO A 9 3.67 4.73 2.21
CA PRO A 9 2.92 4.73 3.46
C PRO A 9 3.49 3.80 4.53
N CYS A 10 4.06 2.65 4.15
CA CYS A 10 4.66 1.71 5.08
C CYS A 10 5.88 2.31 5.80
N SER A 11 6.58 3.28 5.19
CA SER A 11 7.74 3.89 5.80
C SER A 11 7.40 4.94 6.87
N MET A 12 6.17 5.47 6.87
CA MET A 12 5.71 6.42 7.89
C MET A 12 5.85 5.86 9.31
N GLY A 13 5.60 4.55 9.51
CA GLY A 13 5.75 3.89 10.81
C GLY A 13 7.20 3.88 11.34
N PHE A 14 8.19 4.09 10.46
CA PHE A 14 9.60 4.22 10.84
C PHE A 14 10.02 5.69 11.06
N ALA A 15 9.25 6.63 10.52
CA ALA A 15 9.51 8.07 10.65
C ALA A 15 9.02 8.66 11.99
N THR A 16 8.07 8.02 12.68
CA THR A 16 7.43 8.54 13.91
C THR A 16 8.17 8.18 15.21
N GLY A 17 9.50 8.29 15.24
CA GLY A 17 10.29 8.06 16.47
C GLY A 17 10.38 6.60 16.92
N GLY A 18 10.07 5.67 16.02
CA GLY A 18 10.30 4.23 16.19
C GLY A 18 9.37 3.48 17.13
N ARG A 19 8.22 4.08 17.47
CA ARG A 19 7.11 3.39 18.14
C ARG A 19 5.82 3.67 17.37
N THR A 20 5.06 2.62 17.10
CA THR A 20 3.79 2.72 16.38
C THR A 20 2.75 1.75 16.96
N PHE A 21 1.48 2.07 16.75
CA PHE A 21 0.36 1.15 17.03
C PHE A 21 0.06 0.23 15.86
N PHE A 22 0.54 0.58 14.67
CA PHE A 22 0.21 -0.10 13.44
C PHE A 22 1.39 -0.06 12.47
N LEU A 23 1.72 -1.21 11.90
CA LEU A 23 2.68 -1.34 10.82
C LEU A 23 2.12 -2.37 9.83
N TRP A 24 2.09 -2.01 8.55
CA TRP A 24 1.61 -2.87 7.48
C TRP A 24 2.77 -3.18 6.54
N GLY A 25 3.14 -4.46 6.44
CA GLY A 25 4.33 -4.91 5.77
C GLY A 25 5.60 -4.84 6.63
N GLY A 26 6.71 -5.27 6.04
CA GLY A 26 8.01 -5.36 6.71
C GLY A 26 8.27 -6.72 7.36
N CYS A 27 9.36 -6.79 8.12
CA CYS A 27 9.72 -7.96 8.90
C CYS A 27 9.23 -7.78 10.34
N MET A 28 8.33 -8.66 10.78
CA MET A 28 7.79 -8.62 12.13
C MET A 28 8.58 -9.57 13.04
N MET A 29 8.95 -9.07 14.21
CA MET A 29 9.64 -9.85 15.24
C MET A 29 8.84 -9.80 16.54
N MET A 30 8.83 -10.91 17.27
CA MET A 30 8.23 -11.01 18.61
C MET A 30 9.17 -11.75 19.56
N HIS A 31 8.95 -11.60 20.88
CA HIS A 31 9.71 -12.36 21.86
C HIS A 31 9.51 -13.87 21.67
N ALA A 32 10.61 -14.61 21.63
CA ALA A 32 10.58 -16.05 21.41
C ALA A 32 9.75 -16.80 22.48
N ASP A 33 9.80 -16.35 23.73
CA ASP A 33 9.04 -16.96 24.82
C ASP A 33 7.53 -16.73 24.69
N ASP A 34 7.12 -15.53 24.25
CA ASP A 34 5.71 -15.24 23.98
C ASP A 34 5.15 -16.15 22.86
N PHE A 35 5.98 -16.50 21.86
CA PHE A 35 5.62 -17.45 20.81
C PHE A 35 5.59 -18.88 21.35
N ARG A 36 6.65 -19.34 22.03
CA ARG A 36 6.77 -20.72 22.53
C ARG A 36 5.70 -21.09 23.55
N GLN A 37 5.32 -20.13 24.39
CA GLN A 37 4.29 -20.31 25.42
C GLN A 37 2.88 -19.95 24.93
N ASP A 38 2.74 -19.55 23.66
CA ASP A 38 1.50 -19.08 23.08
C ASP A 38 0.78 -18.00 23.92
N ARG A 39 1.56 -17.06 24.50
CA ARG A 39 1.12 -16.16 25.58
C ARG A 39 -0.05 -15.25 25.22
N TYR A 40 -0.32 -15.09 23.93
CA TYR A 40 -1.39 -14.27 23.38
C TYR A 40 -2.21 -15.00 22.31
N GLY A 41 -2.13 -16.34 22.24
CA GLY A 41 -2.86 -17.15 21.26
C GLY A 41 -2.38 -16.98 19.82
N VAL A 42 -1.15 -16.46 19.61
CA VAL A 42 -0.53 -16.31 18.28
C VAL A 42 -0.41 -17.66 17.59
N VAL A 43 0.18 -18.64 18.27
CA VAL A 43 0.43 -19.98 17.72
C VAL A 43 -0.88 -20.71 17.50
N THR A 44 -1.80 -20.65 18.47
CA THR A 44 -3.14 -21.24 18.30
C THR A 44 -3.88 -20.60 17.13
N GLY A 45 -3.87 -19.27 17.00
CA GLY A 45 -4.52 -18.55 15.91
C GLY A 45 -3.94 -18.87 14.53
N LEU A 46 -2.62 -18.97 14.41
CA LEU A 46 -1.95 -19.39 13.18
C LEU A 46 -2.25 -20.85 12.83
N ARG A 47 -2.29 -21.75 13.83
CA ARG A 47 -2.67 -23.17 13.65
C ARG A 47 -4.12 -23.32 13.19
N ASP A 48 -5.01 -22.44 13.64
CA ASP A 48 -6.41 -22.35 13.22
C ASP A 48 -6.58 -21.68 11.83
N GLY A 49 -5.52 -21.61 11.03
CA GLY A 49 -5.56 -21.08 9.67
C GLY A 49 -5.48 -19.55 9.60
N GLY A 50 -5.14 -18.86 10.68
CA GLY A 50 -4.75 -17.46 10.62
C GLY A 50 -3.56 -17.23 9.69
N TYR A 51 -3.57 -16.09 9.01
CA TYR A 51 -2.52 -15.66 8.09
C TYR A 51 -2.33 -14.14 8.12
N SER A 52 -1.14 -13.66 7.71
CA SER A 52 -0.64 -12.28 7.82
C SER A 52 -0.03 -11.96 9.18
N ASP A 53 1.29 -12.13 9.30
CA ASP A 53 2.03 -11.94 10.55
C ASP A 53 1.96 -10.49 11.04
N ASP A 54 2.04 -9.52 10.13
CA ASP A 54 1.96 -8.08 10.40
C ASP A 54 0.60 -7.65 10.98
N MET A 55 -0.49 -7.95 10.29
CA MET A 55 -1.84 -7.63 10.74
C MET A 55 -2.19 -8.39 12.03
N THR A 56 -1.77 -9.65 12.13
CA THR A 56 -1.98 -10.48 13.33
C THR A 56 -1.25 -9.86 14.54
N LEU A 57 0.05 -9.61 14.42
CA LEU A 57 0.84 -9.08 15.53
C LEU A 57 0.45 -7.64 15.87
N ALA A 58 0.10 -6.80 14.89
CA ALA A 58 -0.42 -5.46 15.15
C ALA A 58 -1.74 -5.51 15.92
N SER A 59 -2.66 -6.40 15.54
CA SER A 59 -3.93 -6.56 16.24
C SER A 59 -3.75 -7.04 17.69
N LEU A 60 -2.83 -7.98 17.92
CA LEU A 60 -2.52 -8.50 19.24
C LEU A 60 -1.81 -7.46 20.11
N ALA A 61 -0.88 -6.71 19.53
CA ALA A 61 -0.22 -5.62 20.24
C ALA A 61 -1.26 -4.59 20.70
N GLY A 62 -2.17 -4.16 19.82
CA GLY A 62 -3.28 -3.27 20.17
C GLY A 62 -4.20 -3.85 21.26
N ALA A 63 -4.63 -5.11 21.11
CA ALA A 63 -5.51 -5.78 22.08
C ALA A 63 -4.90 -5.89 23.48
N HIS A 64 -3.58 -6.06 23.56
CA HIS A 64 -2.84 -6.20 24.82
C HIS A 64 -2.13 -4.91 25.27
N LYS A 65 -2.48 -3.75 24.68
CA LYS A 65 -1.90 -2.43 25.01
C LYS A 65 -0.37 -2.41 24.94
N ARG A 66 0.20 -3.16 24.00
CA ARG A 66 1.63 -3.17 23.67
C ARG A 66 1.87 -2.22 22.50
N LEU A 67 3.07 -1.64 22.46
CA LEU A 67 3.53 -0.83 21.34
C LEU A 67 4.41 -1.68 20.42
N ILE A 68 4.29 -1.46 19.12
CA ILE A 68 5.23 -2.01 18.14
C ILE A 68 6.43 -1.07 18.09
N THR A 69 7.63 -1.61 18.24
CA THR A 69 8.87 -0.84 18.05
C THR A 69 9.35 -1.03 16.61
N SER A 70 9.51 0.07 15.89
CA SER A 70 9.94 0.14 14.48
C SER A 70 11.21 0.98 14.37
N PRO A 71 12.40 0.44 14.69
CA PRO A 71 13.63 1.23 14.74
C PRO A 71 13.82 2.04 13.45
N PRO A 72 14.03 3.37 13.51
CA PRO A 72 14.10 4.21 12.30
C PRO A 72 15.20 3.80 11.32
N VAL A 73 16.21 3.08 11.81
CA VAL A 73 17.34 2.55 11.02
C VAL A 73 17.07 1.17 10.40
N ALA A 74 15.95 0.53 10.70
CA ALA A 74 15.60 -0.81 10.20
C ALA A 74 14.83 -0.73 8.87
N VAL A 75 15.29 0.12 7.95
CA VAL A 75 14.71 0.30 6.61
C VAL A 75 15.69 -0.27 5.58
N PHE A 76 15.24 -1.24 4.80
CA PHE A 76 16.06 -1.93 3.81
C PHE A 76 15.47 -1.77 2.41
N PRO A 77 16.27 -1.38 1.40
CA PRO A 77 15.81 -1.29 0.03
C PRO A 77 15.53 -2.69 -0.52
N HIS A 78 14.36 -2.88 -1.15
CA HIS A 78 14.05 -4.09 -1.89
C HIS A 78 14.15 -3.83 -3.40
N PRO A 79 15.20 -4.31 -4.10
CA PRO A 79 15.32 -4.10 -5.54
C PRO A 79 14.23 -4.87 -6.28
N LEU A 80 13.46 -4.13 -7.07
CA LEU A 80 12.40 -4.69 -7.91
C LEU A 80 12.98 -5.36 -9.16
N ALA A 81 12.28 -6.38 -9.65
CA ALA A 81 12.58 -6.96 -10.94
C ALA A 81 12.45 -5.91 -12.07
N SER A 82 13.39 -5.92 -13.00
CA SER A 82 13.37 -5.05 -14.18
C SER A 82 12.28 -5.42 -15.19
N ASP A 83 11.73 -6.64 -15.10
CA ASP A 83 10.75 -7.22 -16.01
C ASP A 83 9.36 -7.40 -15.37
N LEU A 84 8.93 -6.42 -14.58
CA LEU A 84 7.60 -6.41 -13.97
C LEU A 84 6.51 -6.25 -15.02
N SER A 85 5.53 -7.16 -14.99
CA SER A 85 4.32 -7.09 -15.81
C SER A 85 3.13 -6.61 -14.97
N PHE A 86 2.09 -6.12 -15.66
CA PHE A 86 0.85 -5.73 -14.99
C PHE A 86 0.25 -6.89 -14.17
N GLY A 87 0.30 -8.13 -14.67
CA GLY A 87 -0.22 -9.29 -13.93
C GLY A 87 0.52 -9.55 -12.61
N ARG A 88 1.84 -9.35 -12.56
CA ARG A 88 2.63 -9.46 -11.32
C ARG A 88 2.30 -8.33 -10.34
N TYR A 89 2.16 -7.11 -10.86
CA TYR A 89 1.72 -5.97 -10.06
C TYR A 89 0.30 -6.17 -9.51
N TRP A 90 -0.65 -6.64 -10.33
CA TRP A 90 -2.02 -6.94 -9.89
C TRP A 90 -2.04 -8.01 -8.81
N ASN A 91 -1.25 -9.08 -8.98
CA ASN A 91 -1.11 -10.11 -7.94
C ASN A 91 -0.53 -9.52 -6.64
N TYR A 92 0.49 -8.66 -6.75
CA TYR A 92 1.06 -7.94 -5.60
C TYR A 92 0.00 -7.09 -4.88
N LEU A 93 -0.71 -6.21 -5.59
CA LEU A 93 -1.77 -5.38 -5.00
C LEU A 93 -2.85 -6.24 -4.34
N ARG A 94 -3.20 -7.37 -4.96
CA ARG A 94 -4.14 -8.33 -4.40
C ARG A 94 -3.64 -9.01 -3.13
N LYS A 95 -2.34 -9.27 -2.97
CA LYS A 95 -1.80 -9.82 -1.71
C LYS A 95 -2.05 -8.87 -0.56
N GLN A 96 -1.86 -7.58 -0.80
CA GLN A 96 -2.08 -6.54 0.21
C GLN A 96 -3.54 -6.50 0.65
N THR A 97 -4.49 -6.59 -0.28
CA THR A 97 -5.91 -6.61 0.10
C THR A 97 -6.39 -7.95 0.63
N PHE A 98 -5.79 -9.06 0.18
CA PHE A 98 -6.13 -10.42 0.60
C PHE A 98 -5.81 -10.66 2.07
N VAL A 99 -4.69 -10.13 2.57
CA VAL A 99 -4.34 -10.31 3.98
C VAL A 99 -5.36 -9.71 4.94
N LEU A 100 -6.09 -8.66 4.53
CA LEU A 100 -7.17 -8.07 5.32
C LEU A 100 -8.39 -8.99 5.47
N GLU A 101 -8.53 -10.02 4.64
CA GLU A 101 -9.61 -10.99 4.77
C GLU A 101 -9.31 -12.06 5.84
N SER A 102 -8.05 -12.23 6.22
CA SER A 102 -7.62 -13.23 7.20
C SER A 102 -7.62 -12.66 8.62
N TYR A 103 -7.97 -13.48 9.62
CA TYR A 103 -7.96 -13.05 11.01
C TYR A 103 -7.77 -14.20 11.99
N ILE A 104 -7.21 -13.91 13.18
CA ILE A 104 -7.12 -14.88 14.29
C ILE A 104 -8.12 -14.64 15.41
N SER A 105 -8.71 -13.44 15.49
CA SER A 105 -9.62 -13.04 16.56
C SER A 105 -10.68 -12.05 16.06
N ASN A 106 -11.72 -11.81 16.86
CA ASN A 106 -12.75 -10.81 16.54
C ASN A 106 -12.17 -9.39 16.46
N VAL A 107 -11.20 -9.06 17.33
CA VAL A 107 -10.52 -7.75 17.31
C VAL A 107 -9.74 -7.58 16.01
N ASN A 108 -9.00 -8.61 15.59
CA ASN A 108 -8.28 -8.61 14.33
C ASN A 108 -9.22 -8.49 13.13
N TRP A 109 -10.36 -9.20 13.15
CA TRP A 109 -11.37 -9.12 12.11
C TRP A 109 -11.95 -7.70 11.97
N ILE A 110 -12.36 -7.07 13.09
CA ILE A 110 -12.86 -5.69 13.10
C ILE A 110 -11.78 -4.74 12.56
N MET A 111 -10.56 -4.84 13.08
CA MET A 111 -9.45 -3.99 12.67
C MET A 111 -9.20 -4.06 11.16
N ASN A 112 -9.18 -5.28 10.61
CA ASN A 112 -8.96 -5.47 9.18
C ASN A 112 -10.12 -4.95 8.33
N LYS A 113 -11.38 -5.11 8.78
CA LYS A 113 -12.55 -4.60 8.06
C LYS A 113 -12.64 -3.07 8.11
N VAL A 114 -12.28 -2.46 9.24
CA VAL A 114 -12.15 -1.00 9.34
C VAL A 114 -11.05 -0.50 8.42
N LEU A 115 -9.86 -1.12 8.44
CA LEU A 115 -8.75 -0.74 7.58
C LEU A 115 -9.12 -0.89 6.09
N PHE A 116 -9.78 -2.00 5.73
CA PHE A 116 -10.31 -2.22 4.38
C PHE A 116 -11.24 -1.08 3.95
N ALA A 117 -12.24 -0.74 4.78
CA ALA A 117 -13.24 0.27 4.45
C ALA A 117 -12.64 1.68 4.37
N VAL A 118 -11.81 2.04 5.35
CA VAL A 118 -11.13 3.34 5.41
C VAL A 118 -10.19 3.49 4.23
N HIS A 119 -9.38 2.48 3.91
CA HIS A 119 -8.45 2.57 2.78
C HIS A 119 -9.23 2.68 1.46
N CYS A 120 -10.33 1.92 1.28
CA CYS A 120 -11.16 2.08 0.09
C CYS A 120 -11.74 3.50 -0.05
N TYR A 121 -12.27 4.04 1.06
CA TYR A 121 -12.83 5.39 1.10
C TYR A 121 -11.78 6.45 0.80
N LEU A 122 -10.62 6.39 1.46
CA LEU A 122 -9.53 7.35 1.27
C LEU A 122 -8.92 7.25 -0.13
N SER A 123 -8.76 6.06 -0.70
CA SER A 123 -8.20 5.90 -2.03
C SER A 123 -9.10 6.47 -3.12
N TRP A 124 -10.40 6.15 -3.14
CA TRP A 124 -11.31 6.79 -4.10
C TRP A 124 -11.59 8.25 -3.77
N GLY A 125 -11.58 8.63 -2.49
CA GLY A 125 -11.62 10.02 -2.05
C GLY A 125 -10.42 10.84 -2.54
N PHE A 126 -9.25 10.22 -2.66
CA PHE A 126 -8.06 10.83 -3.25
C PHE A 126 -8.19 10.98 -4.78
N VAL A 127 -8.73 9.98 -5.47
CA VAL A 127 -8.87 10.00 -6.94
C VAL A 127 -10.00 10.93 -7.42
N ALA A 128 -11.10 11.01 -6.68
CA ALA A 128 -12.30 11.75 -7.10
C ALA A 128 -12.06 13.24 -7.42
N PRO A 129 -11.29 14.03 -6.64
CA PRO A 129 -10.95 15.42 -6.96
C PRO A 129 -10.27 15.59 -8.32
N TYR A 130 -9.43 14.65 -8.75
CA TYR A 130 -8.77 14.71 -10.06
C TYR A 130 -9.75 14.44 -11.20
N VAL A 131 -10.69 13.50 -11.02
CA VAL A 131 -11.78 13.27 -11.97
C VAL A 131 -12.65 14.52 -12.10
N MET A 132 -13.03 15.13 -10.97
CA MET A 132 -13.81 16.37 -10.95
C MET A 132 -13.05 17.55 -11.58
N SER A 133 -11.73 17.61 -11.41
CA SER A 133 -10.90 18.65 -12.01
C SER A 133 -10.92 18.59 -13.54
N VAL A 134 -10.90 17.39 -14.12
CA VAL A 134 -11.05 17.22 -15.58
C VAL A 134 -12.41 17.75 -16.05
N ILE A 135 -13.48 17.50 -15.29
CA ILE A 135 -14.83 18.00 -15.60
C ILE A 135 -14.85 19.54 -15.55
N HIS A 136 -14.28 20.15 -14.51
CA HIS A 136 -14.24 21.60 -14.37
C HIS A 136 -13.41 22.26 -15.49
N ILE A 137 -12.22 21.73 -15.80
CA ILE A 137 -11.39 22.23 -16.90
C ILE A 137 -12.12 22.13 -18.24
N THR A 138 -12.75 20.98 -18.52
CA THR A 138 -13.49 20.76 -19.77
C THR A 138 -14.68 21.70 -19.88
N SER A 139 -15.37 21.96 -18.76
CA SER A 139 -16.50 22.88 -18.70
C SER A 139 -16.05 24.32 -18.94
N ALA A 140 -14.97 24.76 -18.30
CA ALA A 140 -14.40 26.09 -18.50
C ALA A 140 -13.92 26.30 -19.95
N LEU A 141 -13.26 25.30 -20.54
CA LEU A 141 -12.82 25.33 -21.93
C LEU A 141 -14.01 25.43 -22.90
N ARG A 142 -15.10 24.69 -22.63
CA ARG A 142 -16.32 24.75 -23.43
C ARG A 142 -16.96 26.13 -23.39
N ILE A 143 -17.04 26.77 -22.21
CA ILE A 143 -17.58 28.13 -22.06
C ILE A 143 -16.72 29.13 -22.83
N TYR A 144 -15.40 29.03 -22.69
CA TYR A 144 -14.44 29.88 -23.39
C TYR A 144 -14.60 29.77 -24.93
N ILE A 145 -14.65 28.55 -25.47
CA ILE A 145 -14.77 28.31 -26.93
C ILE A 145 -16.12 28.78 -27.47
N LYS A 146 -17.22 28.52 -26.76
CA LYS A 146 -18.57 28.83 -27.24
C LYS A 146 -19.01 30.26 -26.96
N GLY A 147 -18.21 31.04 -26.22
CA GLY A 147 -18.52 32.43 -25.89
C GLY A 147 -19.80 32.59 -25.06
N TYR A 148 -20.19 31.58 -24.28
CA TYR A 148 -21.38 31.67 -23.44
C TYR A 148 -21.18 32.75 -22.37
N SER A 149 -21.97 33.82 -22.45
CA SER A 149 -21.95 34.98 -21.55
C SER A 149 -23.03 34.93 -20.47
N GLN A 150 -23.65 33.76 -20.24
CA GLN A 150 -24.63 33.58 -19.16
C GLN A 150 -23.92 33.60 -17.79
N LEU A 151 -24.42 34.44 -16.89
CA LEU A 151 -23.80 34.74 -15.58
C LEU A 151 -23.64 33.49 -14.69
N GLU A 152 -24.59 32.55 -14.79
CA GLU A 152 -24.60 31.30 -14.02
C GLU A 152 -23.48 30.34 -14.46
N ASP A 153 -23.29 30.15 -15.78
CA ASP A 153 -22.22 29.32 -16.35
C ASP A 153 -20.83 29.85 -15.99
N ALA A 154 -20.66 31.18 -16.01
CA ALA A 154 -19.40 31.83 -15.66
C ALA A 154 -19.05 31.67 -14.17
N THR A 155 -20.06 31.71 -13.29
CA THR A 155 -19.87 31.58 -11.83
C THR A 155 -19.49 30.14 -11.46
N PHE A 156 -20.19 29.14 -12.01
CA PHE A 156 -19.86 27.73 -11.83
C PHE A 156 -18.44 27.39 -12.31
N ALA A 157 -18.04 27.91 -13.47
CA ALA A 157 -16.69 27.72 -13.99
C ALA A 157 -15.63 28.38 -13.09
N SER A 158 -15.87 29.59 -12.59
CA SER A 158 -14.94 30.32 -11.71
C SER A 158 -14.69 29.59 -10.38
N SER A 159 -15.76 29.14 -9.71
CA SER A 159 -15.65 28.36 -8.48
C SER A 159 -14.97 27.00 -8.73
N GLY A 160 -15.32 26.30 -9.81
CA GLY A 160 -14.69 25.05 -10.19
C GLY A 160 -13.19 25.19 -10.48
N MET A 161 -12.79 26.23 -11.20
CA MET A 161 -11.37 26.49 -11.48
C MET A 161 -10.58 26.85 -10.22
N SER A 162 -11.20 27.52 -9.24
CA SER A 162 -10.58 27.77 -7.94
C SER A 162 -10.25 26.46 -7.20
N LEU A 163 -11.15 25.47 -7.25
CA LEU A 163 -10.91 24.14 -6.69
C LEU A 163 -9.80 23.38 -7.44
N VAL A 164 -9.75 23.50 -8.77
CA VAL A 164 -8.68 22.91 -9.60
C VAL A 164 -7.31 23.50 -9.21
N ILE A 165 -7.23 24.83 -9.03
CA ILE A 165 -5.99 25.50 -8.62
C ILE A 165 -5.57 25.05 -7.22
N LEU A 166 -6.52 24.98 -6.27
CA LEU A 166 -6.24 24.50 -4.92
C LEU A 166 -5.73 23.04 -4.95
N LEU A 167 -6.37 22.17 -5.72
CA LEU A 167 -5.92 20.79 -5.90
C LEU A 167 -4.50 20.75 -6.46
N ALA A 168 -4.19 21.53 -7.49
CA ALA A 168 -2.86 21.59 -8.07
C ALA A 168 -1.79 22.03 -7.05
N ILE A 169 -2.10 22.99 -6.19
CA ILE A 169 -1.21 23.42 -5.10
C ILE A 169 -1.00 22.28 -4.10
N CYS A 170 -2.08 21.61 -3.67
CA CYS A 170 -2.00 20.47 -2.76
C CYS A 170 -1.16 19.33 -3.35
N THR A 171 -1.39 18.97 -4.61
CA THR A 171 -0.62 17.94 -5.33
C THR A 171 0.86 18.31 -5.40
N PHE A 172 1.19 19.58 -5.66
CA PHE A 172 2.58 20.02 -5.69
C PHE A 172 3.26 19.88 -4.32
N ILE A 173 2.58 20.30 -3.25
CA ILE A 173 3.08 20.15 -1.88
C ILE A 173 3.28 18.67 -1.53
N GLU A 174 2.35 17.81 -1.89
CA GLU A 174 2.42 16.36 -1.67
C GLU A 174 3.61 15.72 -2.41
N LEU A 175 3.79 16.04 -3.71
CA LEU A 175 4.93 15.56 -4.49
C LEU A 175 6.27 16.01 -3.91
N LEU A 176 6.34 17.25 -3.42
CA LEU A 176 7.53 17.77 -2.75
C LEU A 176 7.80 17.04 -1.42
N ALA A 177 6.74 16.77 -0.64
CA ALA A 177 6.85 16.05 0.62
C ALA A 177 7.33 14.62 0.40
N MET A 178 6.76 13.91 -0.57
CA MET A 178 7.22 12.57 -0.95
C MET A 178 8.66 12.59 -1.44
N TRP A 179 9.02 13.50 -2.35
CA TRP A 179 10.41 13.65 -2.80
C TRP A 179 11.38 13.83 -1.63
N ASN A 180 11.01 14.66 -0.66
CA ASN A 180 11.85 14.89 0.50
C ASN A 180 11.96 13.63 1.37
N LEU A 181 10.86 12.91 1.62
CA LEU A 181 10.83 11.67 2.40
C LEU A 181 11.74 10.61 1.75
N THR A 182 11.55 10.34 0.46
CA THR A 182 12.34 9.35 -0.28
C THR A 182 13.81 9.70 -0.31
N ARG A 183 14.14 10.99 -0.48
CA ARG A 183 15.53 11.45 -0.45
C ARG A 183 16.18 11.16 0.90
N ARG A 184 15.44 11.34 2.00
CA ARG A 184 15.94 11.03 3.35
C ARG A 184 16.13 9.53 3.54
N GLU A 185 15.20 8.70 3.08
CA GLU A 185 15.33 7.24 3.13
C GLU A 185 16.51 6.73 2.30
N VAL A 186 16.69 7.25 1.09
CA VAL A 186 17.84 6.94 0.22
C VAL A 186 19.15 7.31 0.91
N THR A 187 19.21 8.50 1.53
CA THR A 187 20.39 8.94 2.29
C THR A 187 20.66 8.02 3.46
N LEU A 188 19.63 7.66 4.22
CA LEU A 188 19.74 6.75 5.36
C LEU A 188 20.24 5.37 4.93
N CYS A 189 19.65 4.78 3.88
CA CYS A 189 20.08 3.48 3.35
C CYS A 189 21.55 3.51 2.91
N ASN A 190 21.97 4.56 2.22
CA ASN A 190 23.37 4.73 1.79
C ASN A 190 24.34 4.87 2.98
N LEU A 191 23.92 5.47 4.10
CA LEU A 191 24.73 5.58 5.31
C LEU A 191 24.81 4.26 6.08
N LEU A 192 23.72 3.51 6.12
CA LEU A 192 23.63 2.24 6.86
C LEU A 192 24.28 1.06 6.11
N SER A 193 24.48 1.18 4.79
CA SER A 193 25.06 0.12 3.97
C SER A 193 26.11 0.71 3.00
N PRO A 194 27.26 1.19 3.51
CA PRO A 194 28.28 1.84 2.69
C PRO A 194 28.94 0.89 1.68
N GLU A 195 28.89 -0.41 1.93
CA GLU A 195 29.41 -1.46 1.06
C GLU A 195 28.48 -1.80 -0.12
N ALA A 196 27.19 -1.40 -0.03
CA ALA A 196 26.21 -1.66 -1.08
C ALA A 196 26.27 -0.61 -2.19
N PRO A 197 25.79 -0.93 -3.41
CA PRO A 197 25.64 0.05 -4.47
C PRO A 197 24.82 1.27 -4.02
N ARG A 198 25.34 2.48 -4.27
CA ARG A 198 24.67 3.71 -3.86
C ARG A 198 23.32 3.86 -4.55
N LEU A 199 22.28 4.01 -3.73
CA LEU A 199 20.94 4.34 -4.19
C LEU A 199 20.89 5.80 -4.63
N THR A 200 20.15 6.06 -5.72
CA THR A 200 19.94 7.40 -6.27
C THR A 200 18.50 7.57 -6.76
N LEU A 201 18.00 8.79 -6.66
CA LEU A 201 16.69 9.21 -7.19
C LEU A 201 16.77 9.69 -8.65
N ALA A 202 17.95 9.77 -9.26
CA ALA A 202 18.12 10.23 -10.64
C ALA A 202 17.20 9.53 -11.68
N PRO A 203 16.93 8.21 -11.61
CA PRO A 203 16.05 7.56 -12.58
C PRO A 203 14.54 7.74 -12.30
N TYR A 204 14.17 8.45 -11.22
CA TYR A 204 12.77 8.60 -10.84
C TYR A 204 12.12 9.70 -11.68
N ASN A 205 11.01 9.36 -12.34
CA ASN A 205 10.15 10.33 -13.00
C ASN A 205 8.97 10.66 -12.08
N TRP A 206 8.96 11.87 -11.54
CA TRP A 206 7.95 12.31 -10.58
C TRP A 206 6.55 12.48 -11.18
N GLY A 207 6.45 12.76 -12.47
CA GLY A 207 5.16 12.73 -13.18
C GLY A 207 4.59 11.31 -13.26
N LEU A 208 5.44 10.31 -13.52
CA LEU A 208 5.01 8.90 -13.52
C LEU A 208 4.70 8.40 -12.10
N ILE A 209 5.35 8.93 -11.06
CA ILE A 209 5.00 8.62 -9.67
C ILE A 209 3.61 9.16 -9.34
N PHE A 210 3.31 10.40 -9.73
CA PHE A 210 1.97 10.96 -9.56
C PHE A 210 0.91 10.13 -10.28
N ILE A 211 1.14 9.75 -11.54
CA ILE A 211 0.23 8.88 -12.28
C ILE A 211 0.08 7.53 -11.57
N ALA A 212 1.17 6.96 -11.06
CA ALA A 212 1.14 5.71 -10.32
C ALA A 212 0.31 5.82 -9.04
N MET A 213 0.35 6.94 -8.30
CA MET A 213 -0.51 7.17 -7.13
C MET A 213 -2.00 7.13 -7.51
N LEU A 214 -2.37 7.82 -8.59
CA LEU A 214 -3.75 7.81 -9.07
C LEU A 214 -4.20 6.40 -9.48
N VAL A 215 -3.34 5.68 -10.21
CA VAL A 215 -3.62 4.32 -10.66
C VAL A 215 -3.75 3.37 -9.46
N ASP A 216 -2.83 3.41 -8.50
CA ASP A 216 -2.83 2.51 -7.34
C ASP A 216 -4.04 2.75 -6.44
N ASN A 217 -4.34 4.02 -6.14
CA ASN A 217 -5.52 4.36 -5.35
C ASN A 217 -6.83 4.08 -6.11
N PHE A 218 -6.85 4.18 -7.43
CA PHE A 218 -8.02 3.76 -8.21
C PHE A 218 -8.22 2.25 -8.18
N LEU A 219 -7.14 1.49 -8.35
CA LEU A 219 -7.15 0.03 -8.40
C LEU A 219 -7.31 -0.63 -7.04
N TYR A 220 -6.94 0.04 -5.94
CA TYR A 220 -6.99 -0.53 -4.60
C TYR A 220 -8.39 -1.04 -4.23
N PRO A 221 -9.49 -0.27 -4.33
CA PRO A 221 -10.81 -0.78 -4.00
C PRO A 221 -11.25 -1.91 -4.93
N ILE A 222 -10.93 -1.84 -6.21
CA ILE A 222 -11.22 -2.91 -7.18
C ILE A 222 -10.52 -4.21 -6.77
N SER A 223 -9.24 -4.12 -6.40
CA SER A 223 -8.46 -5.24 -5.85
C SER A 223 -9.07 -5.76 -4.55
N ALA A 224 -9.53 -4.87 -3.67
CA ALA A 224 -10.12 -5.19 -2.38
C ALA A 224 -11.41 -6.01 -2.54
N PHE A 225 -12.34 -5.54 -3.38
CA PHE A 225 -13.54 -6.30 -3.74
C PHE A 225 -13.17 -7.64 -4.39
N ARG A 226 -12.22 -7.66 -5.33
CA ARG A 226 -11.80 -8.90 -5.98
C ARG A 226 -11.20 -9.92 -5.01
N SER A 227 -10.46 -9.47 -4.00
CA SER A 227 -9.91 -10.33 -2.96
C SER A 227 -11.01 -10.86 -2.03
N HIS A 228 -11.96 -10.01 -1.64
CA HIS A 228 -13.11 -10.39 -0.83
C HIS A 228 -13.95 -11.51 -1.49
N PHE A 229 -14.21 -11.45 -2.80
CA PHE A 229 -15.03 -12.48 -3.45
C PHE A 229 -14.28 -13.76 -3.82
N SER A 230 -13.00 -13.65 -4.21
CA SER A 230 -12.29 -14.82 -4.73
C SER A 230 -11.62 -15.70 -3.70
N GLN A 231 -11.36 -15.14 -2.51
CA GLN A 231 -10.80 -15.84 -1.35
C GLN A 231 -9.63 -16.78 -1.71
N SER A 232 -8.83 -16.41 -2.71
CA SER A 232 -7.64 -17.15 -3.13
C SER A 232 -6.56 -16.24 -3.69
N ILE A 233 -5.30 -16.52 -3.36
CA ILE A 233 -4.15 -15.72 -3.80
C ILE A 233 -2.97 -16.62 -4.17
N ASN A 234 -2.19 -16.21 -5.17
CA ASN A 234 -0.90 -16.82 -5.45
C ASN A 234 0.20 -16.05 -4.72
N TRP A 235 0.95 -16.74 -3.88
CA TRP A 235 2.12 -16.22 -3.20
C TRP A 235 3.35 -17.02 -3.64
N SER A 236 4.10 -16.47 -4.59
CA SER A 236 5.36 -17.06 -5.07
C SER A 236 5.20 -18.53 -5.50
N GLY A 237 4.12 -18.87 -6.21
CA GLY A 237 3.84 -20.21 -6.72
C GLY A 237 3.02 -21.09 -5.77
N ILE A 238 2.82 -20.65 -4.53
CA ILE A 238 1.95 -21.34 -3.57
C ILE A 238 0.59 -20.65 -3.59
N ARG A 239 -0.48 -21.40 -3.85
CA ARG A 239 -1.83 -20.85 -3.81
C ARG A 239 -2.48 -21.09 -2.46
N TYR A 240 -2.94 -20.01 -1.83
CA TYR A 240 -3.66 -20.03 -0.57
C TYR A 240 -5.15 -19.83 -0.84
N HIS A 241 -6.00 -20.55 -0.11
CA HIS A 241 -7.45 -20.39 -0.16
C HIS A 241 -7.99 -20.12 1.23
N LEU A 242 -8.80 -19.07 1.35
CA LEU A 242 -9.51 -18.69 2.56
C LEU A 242 -10.94 -19.22 2.55
N ARG A 243 -11.42 -19.57 3.73
CA ARG A 243 -12.82 -19.83 4.03
C ARG A 243 -13.09 -19.26 5.42
N ASN A 244 -14.08 -18.37 5.52
CA ASN A 244 -14.39 -17.66 6.76
C ASN A 244 -13.14 -16.97 7.37
N GLY A 245 -12.33 -16.34 6.52
CA GLY A 245 -11.08 -15.68 6.91
C GLY A 245 -9.97 -16.59 7.44
N LYS A 246 -10.10 -17.91 7.28
CA LYS A 246 -9.08 -18.89 7.65
C LYS A 246 -8.53 -19.60 6.42
N VAL A 247 -7.23 -19.83 6.38
CA VAL A 247 -6.58 -20.67 5.38
C VAL A 247 -7.03 -22.10 5.58
N PHE A 248 -7.85 -22.62 4.67
CA PHE A 248 -8.36 -23.98 4.73
C PHE A 248 -7.68 -24.92 3.73
N LYS A 249 -7.03 -24.37 2.70
CA LYS A 249 -6.34 -25.14 1.65
C LYS A 249 -5.12 -24.38 1.15
N ILE A 250 -4.02 -25.12 0.98
CA ILE A 250 -2.78 -24.65 0.38
C ILE A 250 -2.46 -25.59 -0.79
N GLU A 251 -2.36 -25.04 -2.00
CA GLU A 251 -1.94 -25.79 -3.19
C GLU A 251 -0.47 -25.47 -3.47
N ARG A 252 0.37 -26.51 -3.39
CA ARG A 252 1.78 -26.47 -3.80
C ARG A 252 1.89 -27.30 -5.07
N ARG A 253 2.00 -26.65 -6.23
CA ARG A 253 2.23 -27.34 -7.50
C ARG A 253 3.74 -27.43 -7.75
N ASN A 254 4.28 -28.65 -7.75
CA ASN A 254 5.71 -28.91 -8.05
C ASN A 254 6.09 -28.49 -9.49
N ASP A 255 5.08 -28.42 -10.35
CA ASP A 255 5.09 -28.01 -11.76
C ASP A 255 4.96 -26.48 -11.97
N MET A 256 4.67 -25.71 -10.91
CA MET A 256 4.53 -24.24 -10.97
C MET A 256 5.48 -23.52 -10.00
N VAL A 257 6.73 -23.98 -9.89
CA VAL A 257 7.79 -23.13 -9.32
C VAL A 257 7.86 -21.90 -10.25
N PRO A 258 7.56 -20.69 -9.78
CA PRO A 258 7.64 -19.53 -10.63
C PRO A 258 9.09 -19.38 -11.08
N ALA A 259 9.33 -19.33 -12.39
CA ALA A 259 10.66 -19.01 -12.92
C ALA A 259 11.15 -17.62 -12.45
N LYS A 260 10.26 -16.80 -11.86
CA LYS A 260 10.51 -15.45 -11.33
C LYS A 260 9.72 -15.25 -10.04
N THR A 261 10.34 -14.71 -8.99
CA THR A 261 9.65 -14.30 -7.76
C THR A 261 8.67 -13.16 -8.06
N ASP A 262 7.64 -12.96 -7.23
CA ASP A 262 6.57 -11.98 -7.53
C ASP A 262 7.11 -10.56 -7.75
N LEU A 263 8.11 -10.14 -6.95
CA LEU A 263 8.71 -8.81 -7.00
C LEU A 263 10.24 -8.78 -7.09
N GLY A 264 10.93 -9.83 -6.64
CA GLY A 264 12.38 -9.81 -6.47
C GLY A 264 13.14 -9.80 -7.80
N GLY A 265 14.24 -9.05 -7.83
CA GLY A 265 15.19 -9.05 -8.95
C GLY A 265 15.74 -10.44 -9.26
N LYS A 266 16.10 -10.67 -10.53
CA LYS A 266 16.76 -11.92 -10.99
C LYS A 266 18.18 -12.10 -10.45
N HIS A 267 18.75 -11.03 -9.89
CA HIS A 267 20.13 -10.98 -9.44
C HIS A 267 20.20 -10.18 -8.13
N LEU A 268 20.31 -10.89 -7.01
CA LEU A 268 20.89 -10.33 -5.79
C LEU A 268 22.40 -10.45 -5.98
N TYR A 269 23.03 -9.39 -6.47
CA TYR A 269 24.49 -9.22 -6.40
C TYR A 269 24.78 -8.11 -5.40
#